data_AF-A0A3T1CC46-F1
#
_entry.id   AF-A0A3T1CC46-F1
#
_cell.length_a   1.000
_cell.length_b   1.000
_cell.length_c   1.000
_cell.angle_alpha   90.00
_cell.angle_beta   90.00
_cell.angle_gamma   90.00
#
_symmetry.space_group_name_H-M   'P 1'
#
loop_
_entity.id
_entity.type
_entity.pdbx_description
1 polymer ?
#
loop_
_entity_poly.entity_id
_entity_poly.type
_entity_poly.pdbx_seq_one_letter_code
_entity_poly.pdbx_strand_id
1 'polypeptide(L)' 'MFKNVEELQEDGDKWMNEYNNERTHTGKYCFGKTPLQTFLDAKHLVPEKMLDKL' A
#
# COMPACT_ATOMS: atom_id res chain seq x y z
N MET A 1 17.45 -19.00 -5.33
CA MET A 1 16.46 -19.89 -4.70
C MET A 1 16.64 -19.72 -3.20
N PHE A 2 15.57 -19.40 -2.48
CA PHE A 2 15.61 -19.26 -1.02
C PHE A 2 15.92 -20.60 -0.37
N LYS A 3 16.66 -20.59 0.74
CA LYS A 3 17.09 -21.80 1.44
C LYS A 3 16.02 -22.35 2.39
N ASN A 4 15.14 -21.47 2.90
CA ASN A 4 14.05 -21.80 3.80
C ASN A 4 12.92 -20.77 3.66
N VAL A 5 11.86 -20.93 4.45
CA VAL A 5 10.69 -20.05 4.44
C VAL A 5 11.03 -18.70 5.09
N GLU A 6 11.94 -18.69 6.05
CA GLU A 6 12.38 -17.47 6.75
C GLU A 6 13.05 -16.49 5.78
N GLU A 7 13.96 -16.95 4.91
CA GLU A 7 14.60 -16.11 3.89
C GLU A 7 13.58 -15.55 2.88
N LEU A 8 12.53 -16.32 2.55
CA LEU A 8 11.44 -15.85 1.68
C LEU A 8 10.59 -14.78 2.39
N GLN A 9 10.31 -14.98 3.68
CA GLN A 9 9.54 -14.03 4.48
C GLN A 9 10.28 -12.70 4.63
N GLU A 10 11.59 -12.74 4.93
CA GLU A 10 12.42 -11.54 5.04
C GLU A 10 12.44 -10.72 3.74
N ASP A 11 12.59 -11.39 2.59
CA ASP A 11 12.57 -10.73 1.28
C ASP A 11 11.18 -10.13 0.98
N GLY A 12 10.11 -10.86 1.30
CA GLY A 12 8.74 -10.40 1.14
C GLY A 12 8.41 -9.18 2.02
N ASP A 13 8.83 -9.21 3.28
CA ASP A 13 8.62 -8.12 4.23
C ASP A 13 9.38 -6.86 3.79
N LYS A 14 10.63 -7.03 3.33
CA LYS A 14 11.43 -5.94 2.78
C LYS A 14 10.77 -5.34 1.54
N TRP A 15 10.35 -6.18 0.60
CA TRP A 15 9.66 -5.73 -0.62
C TRP A 15 8.36 -4.98 -0.29
N MET A 16 7.56 -5.49 0.65
CA MET A 16 6.34 -4.84 1.11
C MET A 16 6.64 -3.46 1.73
N ASN A 17 7.71 -3.34 2.51
CA ASN A 17 8.10 -2.06 3.09
C ASN A 17 8.51 -1.05 2.00
N GLU A 18 9.41 -1.43 1.09
CA GLU A 18 9.85 -0.56 -0.01
C GLU A 18 8.67 -0.12 -0.88
N TYR A 19 7.79 -1.05 -1.26
CA TYR A 19 6.62 -0.75 -2.07
C TYR A 19 5.69 0.23 -1.37
N ASN A 20 5.36 -0.01 -0.10
CA ASN A 20 4.39 0.79 0.64
C ASN A 20 4.91 2.18 1.03
N ASN A 21 6.20 2.30 1.34
CA ASN A 21 6.78 3.48 1.98
C ASN A 21 7.74 4.30 1.12
N GLU A 22 8.33 3.72 0.07
CA GLU A 22 9.38 4.40 -0.71
C GLU A 22 8.97 4.62 -2.16
N ARG A 23 8.24 3.67 -2.75
CA ARG A 23 7.83 3.77 -4.15
C ARG A 23 6.70 4.79 -4.32
N THR A 24 7.00 5.89 -5.00
CA THR A 24 5.99 6.91 -5.34
C THR A 24 5.17 6.50 -6.56
N HIS A 25 3.85 6.74 -6.50
CA HIS A 25 2.95 6.45 -7.63
C HIS A 25 2.85 7.65 -8.57
N THR A 26 3.03 7.43 -9.87
CA THR A 26 2.87 8.44 -10.93
C THR A 26 1.43 8.55 -11.46
N GLY A 27 0.48 7.82 -10.85
CA GLY A 27 -0.93 7.89 -11.22
C GLY A 27 -1.48 9.31 -11.09
N LYS A 28 -2.37 9.69 -12.01
CA LYS A 28 -2.95 11.05 -12.15
C LYS A 28 -3.46 11.67 -10.83
N TYR A 29 -3.92 10.83 -9.90
CA TYR A 29 -4.48 11.24 -8.61
C TYR A 29 -3.65 10.76 -7.41
N CYS A 30 -2.49 10.16 -7.65
CA CYS A 30 -1.58 9.73 -6.59
C CYS A 30 -0.57 10.84 -6.24
N PHE A 31 -0.38 11.85 -7.09
CA PHE A 31 0.40 13.06 -6.80
C PHE A 31 1.83 12.79 -6.28
N GLY A 32 2.47 11.70 -6.73
CA GLY A 32 3.80 11.32 -6.24
C GLY A 32 3.82 10.81 -4.80
N LYS A 33 2.65 10.55 -4.19
CA LYS A 33 2.53 9.93 -2.88
C LYS A 33 2.88 8.44 -2.97
N THR A 34 3.32 7.90 -1.85
CA THR A 34 3.49 6.45 -1.69
C THR A 34 2.12 5.77 -1.62
N PRO A 35 2.02 4.46 -1.92
CA PRO A 35 0.75 3.77 -1.82
C PRO A 35 0.18 3.79 -0.41
N LEU A 36 1.00 3.70 0.66
CA LEU A 36 0.51 3.81 2.03
C LEU A 36 -0.08 5.19 2.33
N GLN A 37 0.61 6.27 1.91
CA GLN A 37 0.08 7.62 2.09
C GLN A 37 -1.23 7.81 1.34
N THR A 38 -1.32 7.33 0.09
CA THR A 38 -2.54 7.39 -0.72
C THR A 38 -3.70 6.65 -0.04
N PHE A 39 -3.43 5.46 0.51
CA PHE A 39 -4.43 4.66 1.22
C PHE A 39 -4.96 5.37 2.48
N LEU A 40 -4.06 5.93 3.30
CA LEU A 40 -4.44 6.66 4.52
C LEU A 40 -5.24 7.91 4.19
N ASP A 41 -4.83 8.66 3.18
CA ASP A 41 -5.53 9.86 2.72
C ASP A 41 -6.95 9.53 2.25
N ALA A 42 -7.15 8.38 1.59
CA ALA A 42 -8.44 7.93 1.07
C ALA A 42 -9.37 7.32 2.13
N LYS A 43 -8.90 7.08 3.36
CA LYS A 43 -9.66 6.36 4.41
C LYS A 43 -11.03 6.99 4.71
N HIS A 44 -11.14 8.31 4.64
CA HIS A 44 -12.38 9.05 4.87
C HIS A 44 -13.45 8.80 3.78
N LEU A 45 -13.06 8.35 2.59
CA LEU A 45 -13.99 8.06 1.49
C LEU A 45 -14.81 6.79 1.75
N VAL A 46 -14.32 5.88 2.60
CA VAL A 46 -15.00 4.61 2.91
C VAL A 46 -16.42 4.86 3.47
N PRO A 47 -16.62 5.64 4.56
CA PRO A 47 -17.97 5.91 5.06
C PRO A 47 -18.85 6.66 4.05
N GLU A 48 -18.29 7.52 3.20
CA GLU A 48 -19.05 8.25 2.17
C GLU A 48 -19.55 7.36 1.03
N LYS A 49 -18.93 6.18 0.84
CA LYS A 49 -19.23 5.24 -0.24
C LYS A 49 -19.92 3.96 0.25
N MET A 50 -20.26 3.87 1.53
CA MET A 50 -20.99 2.72 2.08
C MET A 50 -22.49 2.85 1.74
N LEU A 51 -22.90 2.14 0.68
CA LEU A 51 -24.28 2.15 0.17
C LEU A 51 -25.29 1.57 1.18
N ASP A 52 -24.85 0.64 2.04
CA ASP A 52 -25.70 -0.02 3.06
C ASP A 52 -26.04 0.88 4.25
N LYS A 53 -25.53 2.12 4.28
CA LYS A 53 -25.83 3.13 5.31
C LYS A 53 -26.87 4.17 4.88
N LEU A 54 -27.49 4.00 3.70
CA LEU A 54 -28.57 4.87 3.20
C LEU A 54 -29.96 4.42 3.66
#